data_AF-A0A951VA31-F1
#
_entry.id   AF-A0A951VA31-F1
#
_cell.length_a   1.000
_cell.length_b   1.000
_cell.length_c   1.000
_cell.angle_alpha   90.00
_cell.angle_beta   90.00
_cell.angle_gamma   90.00
#
_symmetry.space_group_name_H-M   'P 1'
#
loop_
_entity.id
_entity.type
_entity.pdbx_description
1 polymer ?
#
loop_
_entity_poly.entity_id
_entity_poly.type
_entity_poly.pdbx_seq_one_letter_code
_entity_poly.pdbx_strand_id
1 'polypeptide(L)'
;MKNFSRQLFSILIIFVGVFGLQGIQAQVTMNPPLPTATDQVVLTFNAAGTPLENHSGNLYAHTGVTIAGATNPADNGRWKYVIGNWGVNTSQPEWISTGANTYELVIEPSIREFYGVPGNLQITEICLVIRSASEPYLQTSPDIFLEVVQPGLTVTLTSPLGLQPIFELNQTITISGAANNSVSLTLFVNEDEVASTTESSLSYAWLASEQGRFDVLLVAEDGDGETAEATTYFYVRGPVSVAQLPQGVINGINYINETTVTLVLHDPPALKEYVFAIGDFNDWEIDETNFMN
;
A
#
# COMPACT_ATOMS: atom_id res chain seq x y z
N MET A 1 -65.54 29.62 11.77
CA MET A 1 -64.80 28.53 12.42
C MET A 1 -64.04 27.76 11.35
N LYS A 2 -62.75 28.06 11.15
CA LYS A 2 -61.86 27.33 10.25
C LYS A 2 -60.73 26.77 11.10
N ASN A 3 -60.61 25.45 11.14
CA ASN A 3 -59.60 24.71 11.90
C ASN A 3 -58.27 24.73 11.13
N PHE A 4 -57.19 25.19 11.78
CA PHE A 4 -55.83 25.02 11.29
C PHE A 4 -55.21 23.78 11.94
N SER A 5 -54.99 22.73 11.14
CA SER A 5 -54.21 21.55 11.53
C SER A 5 -52.73 21.87 11.39
N ARG A 6 -51.96 21.73 12.48
CA ARG A 6 -50.48 21.82 12.46
C ARG A 6 -49.94 20.45 12.09
N GLN A 7 -49.37 20.30 10.89
CA GLN A 7 -48.59 19.12 10.55
C GLN A 7 -47.20 19.22 11.19
N LEU A 8 -46.87 18.26 12.04
CA LEU A 8 -45.53 18.06 12.59
C LEU A 8 -44.67 17.35 11.54
N PHE A 9 -43.62 18.02 11.07
CA PHE A 9 -42.56 17.41 10.26
C PHE A 9 -41.61 16.66 11.21
N SER A 10 -41.59 15.33 11.14
CA SER A 10 -40.57 14.51 11.80
C SER A 10 -39.32 14.47 10.91
N ILE A 11 -38.22 15.05 11.38
CA ILE A 11 -36.89 14.94 10.74
C ILE A 11 -36.26 13.64 11.25
N LEU A 12 -36.11 12.66 10.35
CA LEU A 12 -35.35 11.44 10.60
C LEU A 12 -33.87 11.73 10.28
N ILE A 13 -33.04 11.89 11.31
CA ILE A 13 -31.58 11.98 11.15
C ILE A 13 -31.06 10.55 11.01
N ILE A 14 -30.76 10.14 9.77
CA ILE A 14 -30.04 8.90 9.49
C ILE A 14 -28.57 9.17 9.77
N PHE A 15 -28.06 8.59 10.84
CA PHE A 15 -26.62 8.56 11.13
C PHE A 15 -26.00 7.55 10.16
N VAL A 16 -25.50 8.04 9.02
CA VAL A 16 -24.67 7.25 8.12
C VAL A 16 -23.35 7.02 8.85
N GLY A 17 -23.16 5.81 9.38
CA GLY A 17 -21.89 5.41 9.95
C GLY A 17 -20.82 5.46 8.86
N VAL A 18 -19.90 6.40 8.98
CA VAL A 18 -18.63 6.37 8.26
C VAL A 18 -17.87 5.19 8.84
N PHE A 19 -18.07 4.00 8.26
CA PHE A 19 -17.12 2.91 8.40
C PHE A 19 -15.89 3.35 7.63
N GLY A 20 -14.95 3.98 8.35
CA GLY A 20 -13.59 4.15 7.84
C GLY A 20 -13.06 2.77 7.54
N LEU A 21 -12.88 2.46 6.26
CA LEU A 21 -12.02 1.36 5.82
C LEU A 21 -10.67 1.62 6.49
N GLN A 22 -10.36 0.85 7.53
CA GLN A 22 -9.02 0.87 8.10
C GLN A 22 -8.11 0.29 7.02
N GLY A 23 -7.46 1.17 6.27
CA GLY A 23 -6.44 0.77 5.32
C GLY A 23 -5.47 -0.16 6.03
N ILE A 24 -5.03 -1.21 5.34
CA ILE A 24 -3.97 -2.09 5.80
C ILE A 24 -2.71 -1.23 5.87
N GLN A 25 -2.47 -0.60 7.02
CA GLN A 25 -1.24 0.12 7.28
C GLN A 25 -0.12 -0.91 7.36
N ALA A 26 1.05 -0.59 6.80
CA ALA A 26 2.23 -1.41 7.04
C ALA A 26 2.44 -1.53 8.55
N GLN A 27 2.66 -2.75 9.03
CA GLN A 27 2.77 -3.05 10.46
C GLN A 27 3.99 -2.35 11.10
N VAL A 28 5.00 -2.03 10.27
CA VAL A 28 6.15 -1.19 10.61
C VAL A 28 6.31 -0.10 9.56
N THR A 29 6.53 1.14 10.01
CA THR A 29 6.84 2.29 9.16
C THR A 29 8.22 2.84 9.48
N MET A 30 8.78 3.62 8.54
CA MET A 30 10.07 4.30 8.68
C MET A 30 9.89 5.80 8.60
N ASN A 31 10.69 6.53 9.36
CA ASN A 31 10.87 7.96 9.20
C ASN A 31 12.39 8.27 9.13
N PRO A 32 12.90 8.81 7.99
CA PRO A 32 12.17 9.11 6.75
C PRO A 32 11.62 7.83 6.08
N PRO A 33 10.57 7.95 5.24
CA PRO A 33 9.90 6.79 4.62
C PRO A 33 10.75 6.06 3.57
N LEU A 34 11.68 6.76 2.94
CA LEU A 34 12.64 6.21 1.96
C LEU A 34 14.07 6.51 2.43
N PRO A 35 14.56 5.87 3.50
CA PRO A 35 15.88 6.17 4.01
C PRO A 35 16.96 5.61 3.10
N THR A 36 18.06 6.33 2.98
CA THR A 36 19.33 5.83 2.46
C THR A 36 20.14 5.18 3.58
N ALA A 37 21.18 4.43 3.20
CA ALA A 37 22.06 3.78 4.18
C ALA A 37 22.80 4.77 5.13
N THR A 38 22.85 6.06 4.79
CA THR A 38 23.51 7.10 5.60
C THR A 38 22.55 7.83 6.53
N ASP A 39 21.25 7.55 6.46
CA ASP A 39 20.25 8.25 7.26
C ASP A 39 20.07 7.59 8.62
N GLN A 40 19.80 8.43 9.63
CA GLN A 40 19.16 7.99 10.86
C GLN A 40 17.71 7.62 10.52
N VAL A 41 17.21 6.55 11.13
CA VAL A 41 15.83 6.10 10.90
C VAL A 41 15.13 5.81 12.21
N VAL A 42 13.91 6.32 12.35
CA VAL A 42 12.99 5.89 13.40
C VAL A 42 12.05 4.85 12.79
N LEU A 43 12.07 3.64 13.33
CA LEU A 43 11.09 2.61 13.02
C LEU A 43 9.92 2.71 14.00
N THR A 44 8.70 2.72 13.49
CA THR A 44 7.48 2.67 14.30
C THR A 44 6.73 1.38 14.02
N PHE A 45 6.47 0.58 15.05
CA PHE A 45 5.74 -0.68 14.97
C PHE A 45 4.37 -0.54 15.62
N ASN A 46 3.30 -0.89 14.90
CA ASN A 46 1.97 -1.05 15.47
C ASN A 46 1.65 -2.54 15.63
N ALA A 47 1.51 -2.98 16.88
CA ALA A 47 1.24 -4.37 17.23
C ALA A 47 -0.22 -4.79 17.07
N ALA A 48 -1.14 -3.88 16.73
CA ALA A 48 -2.56 -4.21 16.51
C ALA A 48 -2.77 -5.17 15.32
N GLY A 49 -3.56 -6.22 15.52
CA GLY A 49 -3.80 -7.25 14.50
C GLY A 49 -2.69 -8.30 14.38
N THR A 50 -1.75 -8.33 15.33
CA THR A 50 -0.54 -9.15 15.30
C THR A 50 -0.49 -10.08 16.51
N PRO A 51 0.33 -11.14 16.52
CA PRO A 51 0.52 -11.95 17.72
C PRO A 51 1.04 -11.17 18.94
N LEU A 52 1.59 -9.97 18.73
CA LEU A 52 2.12 -9.09 19.78
C LEU A 52 1.09 -8.06 20.28
N GLU A 53 -0.14 -8.09 19.77
CA GLU A 53 -1.18 -7.17 20.21
C GLU A 53 -1.44 -7.28 21.72
N ASN A 54 -1.49 -6.13 22.40
CA ASN A 54 -1.71 -6.01 23.84
C ASN A 54 -0.68 -6.77 24.70
N HIS A 55 0.49 -7.11 24.14
CA HIS A 55 1.58 -7.71 24.90
C HIS A 55 2.10 -6.74 25.98
N SER A 56 2.31 -7.24 27.20
CA SER A 56 2.65 -6.44 28.39
C SER A 56 4.13 -6.50 28.80
N GLY A 57 5.00 -7.07 27.96
CA GLY A 57 6.44 -7.18 28.19
C GLY A 57 7.27 -6.47 27.12
N ASN A 58 8.59 -6.51 27.32
CA ASN A 58 9.53 -5.85 26.41
C ASN A 58 9.58 -6.58 25.07
N LEU A 59 9.74 -5.81 24.00
CA LEU A 59 9.90 -6.32 22.64
C LEU A 59 11.33 -6.08 22.16
N TYR A 60 11.86 -7.04 21.41
CA TYR A 60 13.23 -6.98 20.87
C TYR A 60 13.23 -7.21 19.36
N ALA A 61 14.17 -6.60 18.68
CA ALA A 61 14.42 -6.80 17.25
C ALA A 61 15.46 -7.90 17.03
N HIS A 62 15.08 -9.00 16.37
CA HIS A 62 16.06 -9.75 15.59
C HIS A 62 16.19 -9.05 14.24
N THR A 63 17.34 -8.41 14.02
CA THR A 63 17.51 -7.51 12.88
C THR A 63 18.87 -7.64 12.23
N GLY A 64 18.88 -7.48 10.92
CA GLY A 64 20.06 -7.40 10.05
C GLY A 64 19.70 -6.64 8.77
N VAL A 65 20.50 -6.80 7.73
CA VAL A 65 20.31 -6.12 6.45
C VAL A 65 20.46 -7.06 5.26
N THR A 66 19.89 -6.65 4.13
CA THR A 66 20.16 -7.23 2.82
C THR A 66 21.28 -6.47 2.13
N ILE A 67 22.26 -7.21 1.61
CA ILE A 67 23.36 -6.64 0.83
C ILE A 67 23.15 -6.97 -0.64
N ALA A 68 23.20 -5.95 -1.51
CA ALA A 68 23.05 -6.12 -2.95
C ALA A 68 24.08 -7.14 -3.49
N GLY A 69 23.62 -8.04 -4.36
CA GLY A 69 24.46 -9.06 -4.98
C GLY A 69 24.87 -10.23 -4.06
N ALA A 70 24.40 -10.28 -2.81
CA ALA A 70 24.63 -11.44 -1.96
C ALA A 70 23.80 -12.65 -2.46
N THR A 71 24.47 -13.66 -3.01
CA THR A 71 23.83 -14.78 -3.72
C THR A 71 23.54 -15.99 -2.83
N ASN A 72 23.34 -15.84 -1.52
CA ASN A 72 23.00 -17.00 -0.68
C ASN A 72 21.58 -17.49 -1.07
N PRO A 73 21.42 -18.70 -1.64
CA PRO A 73 20.12 -19.16 -2.13
C PRO A 73 19.10 -19.40 -1.02
N ALA A 74 19.55 -19.59 0.23
CA ALA A 74 18.65 -19.85 1.35
C ALA A 74 17.83 -18.62 1.75
N ASP A 75 18.43 -17.42 1.67
CA ASP A 75 17.84 -16.19 2.20
C ASP A 75 17.91 -15.01 1.20
N ASN A 76 18.25 -15.26 -0.07
CA ASN A 76 18.41 -14.23 -1.12
C ASN A 76 19.31 -13.05 -0.72
N GLY A 77 20.34 -13.30 0.08
CA GLY A 77 21.25 -12.24 0.54
C GLY A 77 20.75 -11.41 1.72
N ARG A 78 19.59 -11.75 2.29
CA ARG A 78 19.02 -11.18 3.52
C ARG A 78 19.77 -11.67 4.75
N TRP A 79 19.45 -11.07 5.90
CA TRP A 79 19.99 -11.44 7.21
C TRP A 79 21.53 -11.42 7.28
N LYS A 80 22.15 -10.39 6.70
CA LYS A 80 23.56 -10.06 6.90
C LYS A 80 23.71 -9.07 8.03
N TYR A 81 24.90 -9.04 8.64
CA TYR A 81 25.21 -8.11 9.73
C TYR A 81 24.16 -8.13 10.85
N VAL A 82 23.68 -9.32 11.20
CA VAL A 82 22.67 -9.51 12.24
C VAL A 82 23.22 -9.05 13.59
N ILE A 83 22.45 -8.24 14.30
CA ILE A 83 22.81 -7.77 15.64
C ILE A 83 22.48 -8.87 16.66
N GLY A 84 23.52 -9.39 17.31
CA GLY A 84 23.40 -10.43 18.32
C GLY A 84 22.99 -11.80 17.75
N ASN A 85 22.59 -12.70 18.64
CA ASN A 85 22.10 -14.04 18.28
C ASN A 85 20.59 -14.14 18.51
N TRP A 86 19.92 -15.03 17.76
CA TRP A 86 18.50 -15.34 17.96
C TRP A 86 18.20 -15.69 19.42
N GLY A 87 17.15 -15.12 19.98
CA GLY A 87 16.75 -15.39 21.37
C GLY A 87 17.57 -14.66 22.44
N VAL A 88 18.67 -13.98 22.08
CA VAL A 88 19.57 -13.32 23.05
C VAL A 88 19.25 -11.82 23.15
N ASN A 89 18.35 -11.48 24.07
CA ASN A 89 17.85 -10.10 24.27
C ASN A 89 18.96 -9.11 24.65
N THR A 90 19.99 -9.54 25.38
CA THR A 90 21.05 -8.64 25.91
C THR A 90 21.89 -7.96 24.83
N SER A 91 21.91 -8.53 23.63
CA SER A 91 22.61 -7.96 22.46
C SER A 91 21.67 -7.36 21.43
N GLN A 92 20.37 -7.66 21.50
CA GLN A 92 19.42 -7.25 20.48
C GLN A 92 18.79 -5.89 20.84
N PRO A 93 18.50 -5.03 19.84
CA PRO A 93 17.85 -3.76 20.09
C PRO A 93 16.48 -3.96 20.73
N GLU A 94 16.19 -3.16 21.75
CA GLU A 94 14.91 -3.13 22.44
C GLU A 94 13.99 -2.09 21.78
N TRP A 95 12.72 -2.45 21.62
CA TRP A 95 11.67 -1.52 21.19
C TRP A 95 11.08 -0.80 22.40
N ILE A 96 10.94 0.51 22.29
CA ILE A 96 10.40 1.36 23.35
C ILE A 96 8.90 1.55 23.10
N SER A 97 8.05 1.18 24.06
CA SER A 97 6.61 1.39 23.91
C SER A 97 6.25 2.88 23.96
N THR A 98 5.48 3.34 22.99
CA THR A 98 4.90 4.69 22.93
C THR A 98 3.41 4.72 23.30
N GLY A 99 2.86 3.56 23.68
CA GLY A 99 1.45 3.39 24.07
C GLY A 99 0.55 2.94 22.91
N ALA A 100 -0.68 2.53 23.23
CA ALA A 100 -1.69 2.10 22.25
C ALA A 100 -1.16 1.06 21.23
N ASN A 101 -0.50 0.00 21.71
CA ASN A 101 0.14 -1.04 20.88
C ASN A 101 1.24 -0.53 19.94
N THR A 102 1.74 0.69 20.13
CA THR A 102 2.79 1.27 19.31
C THR A 102 4.13 1.24 20.03
N TYR A 103 5.18 1.00 19.26
CA TYR A 103 6.56 0.90 19.73
C TYR A 103 7.52 1.58 18.75
N GLU A 104 8.64 2.10 19.24
CA GLU A 104 9.67 2.73 18.43
C GLU A 104 11.05 2.08 18.63
N LEU A 105 11.82 2.03 17.56
CA LEU A 105 13.24 1.69 17.55
C LEU A 105 13.99 2.73 16.73
N VAL A 106 14.96 3.41 17.35
CA VAL A 106 15.82 4.38 16.67
C VAL A 106 17.08 3.67 16.17
N ILE A 107 17.32 3.75 14.87
CA ILE A 107 18.54 3.29 14.19
C ILE A 107 19.45 4.50 14.00
N GLU A 108 20.54 4.55 14.77
CA GLU A 108 21.44 5.69 14.82
C GLU A 108 22.92 5.27 14.95
N PRO A 109 23.88 6.14 14.54
CA PRO A 109 23.68 7.43 13.86
C PRO A 109 23.21 7.29 12.39
N SER A 110 23.38 6.12 11.78
CA SER A 110 22.86 5.79 10.45
C SER A 110 22.57 4.29 10.35
N ILE A 111 21.76 3.86 9.38
CA ILE A 111 21.56 2.42 9.09
C ILE A 111 22.91 1.70 8.97
N ARG A 112 23.84 2.25 8.17
CA ARG A 112 25.14 1.63 7.92
C ARG A 112 25.96 1.44 9.19
N GLU A 113 26.04 2.46 10.03
CA GLU A 113 26.85 2.43 11.25
C GLU A 113 26.21 1.54 12.32
N PHE A 114 24.89 1.57 12.44
CA PHE A 114 24.14 0.73 13.37
C PHE A 114 24.39 -0.77 13.14
N TYR A 115 24.41 -1.21 11.87
CA TYR A 115 24.72 -2.60 11.50
C TYR A 115 26.23 -2.86 11.29
N GLY A 116 27.09 -1.84 11.36
CA GLY A 116 28.54 -1.99 11.13
C GLY A 116 28.92 -2.43 9.71
N VAL A 117 28.14 -2.00 8.70
CA VAL A 117 28.32 -2.44 7.31
C VAL A 117 29.44 -1.63 6.62
N PRO A 118 30.48 -2.28 6.04
CA PRO A 118 31.54 -1.61 5.29
C PRO A 118 31.01 -0.71 4.16
N GLY A 119 31.60 0.46 3.97
CA GLY A 119 31.14 1.48 3.02
C GLY A 119 31.13 1.05 1.55
N ASN A 120 31.86 0.00 1.18
CA ASN A 120 31.88 -0.56 -0.17
C ASN A 120 30.71 -1.52 -0.46
N LEU A 121 29.86 -1.81 0.53
CA LEU A 121 28.70 -2.67 0.38
C LEU A 121 27.41 -1.83 0.33
N GLN A 122 26.51 -2.22 -0.56
CA GLN A 122 25.21 -1.59 -0.76
C GLN A 122 24.15 -2.32 0.08
N ILE A 123 23.48 -1.56 0.95
CA ILE A 123 22.33 -2.02 1.73
C ILE A 123 21.07 -1.76 0.91
N THR A 124 20.17 -2.74 0.82
CA THR A 124 18.91 -2.61 0.05
C THR A 124 17.67 -2.82 0.91
N GLU A 125 17.79 -3.50 2.05
CA GLU A 125 16.67 -3.70 2.98
C GLU A 125 17.18 -3.77 4.42
N ILE A 126 16.37 -3.31 5.38
CA ILE A 126 16.42 -3.72 6.77
C ILE A 126 15.57 -4.99 6.92
N CYS A 127 16.12 -6.04 7.51
CA CYS A 127 15.42 -7.27 7.86
C CYS A 127 15.04 -7.25 9.34
N LEU A 128 13.81 -7.66 9.66
CA LEU A 128 13.28 -7.53 11.02
C LEU A 128 12.31 -8.67 11.39
N VAL A 129 12.51 -9.23 12.59
CA VAL A 129 11.48 -9.92 13.37
C VAL A 129 11.39 -9.23 14.72
N ILE A 130 10.17 -8.84 15.11
CA ILE A 130 9.90 -8.28 16.43
C ILE A 130 9.39 -9.41 17.31
N ARG A 131 9.94 -9.55 18.52
CA ARG A 131 9.64 -10.68 19.42
C ARG A 131 9.47 -10.26 20.87
N SER A 132 8.63 -10.98 21.62
CA SER A 132 8.52 -10.79 23.06
C SER A 132 9.75 -11.32 23.81
N ALA A 133 10.07 -10.68 24.94
CA ALA A 133 11.21 -11.04 25.77
C ALA A 133 11.08 -12.41 26.46
N SER A 134 9.84 -12.82 26.74
CA SER A 134 9.51 -13.99 27.57
C SER A 134 8.43 -14.85 26.93
N GLU A 135 8.17 -16.01 27.54
CA GLU A 135 7.05 -16.88 27.18
C GLU A 135 5.71 -16.09 27.13
N PRO A 136 4.87 -16.33 26.11
CA PRO A 136 4.93 -17.43 25.15
C PRO A 136 5.83 -17.20 23.89
N TYR A 137 6.81 -16.29 23.92
CA TYR A 137 7.72 -15.97 22.80
C TYR A 137 6.98 -15.64 21.50
N LEU A 138 6.08 -14.67 21.62
CA LEU A 138 5.30 -14.12 20.52
C LEU A 138 6.23 -13.38 19.55
N GLN A 139 5.87 -13.37 18.26
CA GLN A 139 6.64 -12.66 17.25
C GLN A 139 5.79 -12.23 16.06
N THR A 140 6.32 -11.32 15.26
CA THR A 140 5.79 -11.01 13.93
C THR A 140 5.96 -12.21 13.00
N SER A 141 4.95 -12.44 12.14
CA SER A 141 5.00 -13.40 11.06
C SER A 141 4.04 -12.90 9.96
N PRO A 142 4.49 -12.75 8.70
CA PRO A 142 5.82 -13.10 8.19
C PRO A 142 6.95 -12.18 8.69
N ASP A 143 8.19 -12.50 8.29
CA ASP A 143 9.34 -11.61 8.46
C ASP A 143 9.11 -10.26 7.75
N ILE A 144 9.66 -9.19 8.31
CA ILE A 144 9.48 -7.84 7.82
C ILE A 144 10.75 -7.40 7.08
N PHE A 145 10.56 -6.86 5.87
CA PHE A 145 11.63 -6.32 5.04
C PHE A 145 11.27 -4.88 4.66
N LEU A 146 12.11 -3.93 5.08
CA LEU A 146 11.91 -2.50 4.86
C LEU A 146 12.95 -2.00 3.87
N GLU A 147 12.52 -1.34 2.81
CA GLU A 147 13.40 -0.88 1.74
C GLU A 147 14.40 0.18 2.20
N VAL A 148 15.64 0.09 1.73
CA VAL A 148 16.67 1.12 1.88
C VAL A 148 17.09 1.56 0.50
N VAL A 149 16.76 2.81 0.15
CA VAL A 149 17.02 3.36 -1.18
C VAL A 149 18.48 3.76 -1.34
N GLN A 150 18.90 3.93 -2.59
CA GLN A 150 20.27 4.34 -2.92
C GLN A 150 20.42 5.86 -2.87
N PRO A 151 21.66 6.38 -2.73
CA PRO A 151 21.89 7.81 -2.79
C PRO A 151 21.33 8.43 -4.08
N GLY A 152 20.65 9.57 -3.96
CA GLY A 152 19.95 10.25 -5.04
C GLY A 152 18.48 10.52 -4.67
N LEU A 153 17.81 11.39 -5.43
CA LEU A 153 16.39 11.65 -5.30
C LEU A 153 15.60 10.46 -5.86
N THR A 154 14.76 9.87 -5.00
CA THR A 154 13.88 8.74 -5.29
C THR A 154 12.48 9.10 -4.83
N VAL A 155 11.48 8.79 -5.64
CA VAL A 155 10.06 8.95 -5.31
C VAL A 155 9.33 7.65 -5.61
N THR A 156 8.33 7.31 -4.79
CA THR A 156 7.50 6.12 -4.99
C THR A 156 6.04 6.40 -4.64
N LEU A 157 5.15 5.68 -5.32
CA LEU A 157 3.74 5.61 -4.99
C LEU A 157 3.49 4.39 -4.11
N THR A 158 2.84 4.62 -2.96
CA THR A 158 2.51 3.59 -1.97
C THR A 158 1.03 3.21 -1.98
N SER A 159 0.18 4.00 -2.64
CA SER A 159 -1.24 3.69 -2.89
C SER A 159 -1.75 4.48 -4.10
N PRO A 160 -2.64 3.92 -4.94
CA PRO A 160 -3.13 2.53 -4.89
C PRO A 160 -2.06 1.52 -5.33
N LEU A 161 -2.07 0.33 -4.71
CA LEU A 161 -1.20 -0.79 -5.06
C LEU A 161 -1.88 -1.75 -6.03
N GLY A 162 -1.07 -2.51 -6.78
CA GLY A 162 -1.54 -3.48 -7.76
C GLY A 162 -1.23 -3.05 -9.19
N LEU A 163 -1.28 -4.00 -10.13
CA LEU A 163 -0.97 -3.72 -11.53
C LEU A 163 -2.08 -2.94 -12.24
N GLN A 164 -3.33 -3.20 -11.87
CA GLN A 164 -4.53 -2.59 -12.47
C GLN A 164 -5.62 -2.44 -11.40
N PRO A 165 -5.45 -1.55 -10.41
CA PRO A 165 -6.44 -1.36 -9.35
C PRO A 165 -7.76 -0.82 -9.92
N ILE A 166 -8.87 -1.40 -9.48
CA ILE A 166 -10.23 -1.06 -9.94
C ILE A 166 -11.04 -0.52 -8.76
N PHE A 167 -11.70 0.61 -8.97
CA PHE A 167 -12.52 1.30 -7.97
C PHE A 167 -13.92 1.58 -8.51
N GLU A 168 -14.86 1.88 -7.61
CA GLU A 168 -16.24 2.22 -7.98
C GLU A 168 -16.46 3.72 -8.10
N LEU A 169 -17.45 4.09 -8.91
CA LEU A 169 -17.91 5.47 -8.98
C LEU A 169 -18.36 5.97 -7.59
N ASN A 170 -17.98 7.20 -7.25
CA ASN A 170 -18.18 7.87 -5.97
C ASN A 170 -17.40 7.29 -4.79
N GLN A 171 -16.50 6.33 -5.04
CA GLN A 171 -15.55 5.88 -4.03
C GLN A 171 -14.48 6.95 -3.81
N THR A 172 -14.07 7.15 -2.56
CA THR A 172 -12.85 7.90 -2.25
C THR A 172 -11.65 6.95 -2.33
N ILE A 173 -10.71 7.29 -3.21
CA ILE A 173 -9.47 6.56 -3.45
C ILE A 173 -8.34 7.30 -2.73
N THR A 174 -7.62 6.60 -1.85
CA THR A 174 -6.41 7.16 -1.24
C THR A 174 -5.24 6.99 -2.20
N ILE A 175 -4.66 8.11 -2.61
CA ILE A 175 -3.43 8.18 -3.38
C ILE A 175 -2.33 8.66 -2.45
N SER A 176 -1.27 7.87 -2.30
CA SER A 176 -0.17 8.21 -1.39
C SER A 176 1.17 7.85 -1.99
N GLY A 177 2.20 8.57 -1.57
CA GLY A 177 3.58 8.32 -1.96
C GLY A 177 4.56 9.06 -1.07
N ALA A 178 5.84 8.81 -1.30
CA ALA A 178 6.93 9.34 -0.51
C ALA A 178 8.17 9.59 -1.37
N ALA A 179 9.03 10.50 -0.92
CA ALA A 179 10.33 10.76 -1.50
C ALA A 179 11.41 10.93 -0.42
N ASN A 180 12.66 10.70 -0.80
CA ASN A 180 13.82 11.03 0.03
C ASN A 180 14.48 12.33 -0.46
N ASN A 181 15.07 13.11 0.43
CA ASN A 181 15.79 14.36 0.09
C ASN A 181 14.97 15.39 -0.72
N SER A 182 13.64 15.26 -0.76
CA SER A 182 12.75 16.17 -1.47
C SER A 182 12.45 17.42 -0.64
N VAL A 183 12.36 18.57 -1.29
CA VAL A 183 11.79 19.80 -0.73
C VAL A 183 10.33 20.00 -1.12
N SER A 184 9.85 19.29 -2.15
CA SER A 184 8.44 19.25 -2.52
C SER A 184 8.01 17.91 -3.11
N LEU A 185 6.72 17.61 -2.92
CA LEU A 185 5.98 16.54 -3.57
C LEU A 185 4.72 17.15 -4.19
N THR A 186 4.47 16.86 -5.47
CA THR A 186 3.29 17.33 -6.22
C THR A 186 2.59 16.15 -6.87
N LEU A 187 1.29 16.00 -6.60
CA LEU A 187 0.46 14.90 -7.08
C LEU A 187 -0.49 15.40 -8.18
N PHE A 188 -0.46 14.71 -9.30
CA PHE A 188 -1.36 14.90 -10.43
C PHE A 188 -2.23 13.67 -10.64
N VAL A 189 -3.49 13.92 -11.00
CA VAL A 189 -4.39 12.91 -11.56
C VAL A 189 -4.77 13.38 -12.95
N ASN A 190 -4.42 12.59 -13.95
CA ASN A 190 -4.30 13.03 -15.34
C ASN A 190 -3.39 14.27 -15.44
N GLU A 191 -3.88 15.38 -15.97
CA GLU A 191 -3.14 16.64 -16.11
C GLU A 191 -3.39 17.62 -14.95
N ASP A 192 -4.30 17.29 -14.01
CA ASP A 192 -4.72 18.19 -12.94
C ASP A 192 -3.87 17.99 -11.68
N GLU A 193 -3.27 19.07 -11.16
CA GLU A 193 -2.65 19.07 -9.84
C GLU A 193 -3.74 18.97 -8.77
N VAL A 194 -3.72 17.89 -7.99
CA VAL A 194 -4.73 17.62 -6.96
C VAL A 194 -4.23 17.87 -5.54
N ALA A 195 -2.91 17.81 -5.32
CA ALA A 195 -2.28 18.06 -4.03
C ALA A 195 -0.78 18.34 -4.14
N SER A 196 -0.24 19.07 -3.15
CA SER A 196 1.20 19.27 -2.97
C SER A 196 1.57 19.39 -1.49
N THR A 197 2.83 19.10 -1.15
CA THR A 197 3.37 19.22 0.21
C THR A 197 4.89 19.44 0.17
N THR A 198 5.45 19.94 1.27
CA THR A 198 6.91 20.04 1.52
C THR A 198 7.44 18.93 2.44
N GLU A 199 6.55 18.08 2.93
CA GLU A 199 6.91 16.90 3.73
C GLU A 199 7.45 15.78 2.84
N SER A 200 8.18 14.81 3.40
CA SER A 200 8.72 13.65 2.68
C SER A 200 7.66 12.63 2.23
N SER A 201 6.39 12.86 2.53
CA SER A 201 5.27 12.00 2.17
C SER A 201 4.00 12.80 1.91
N LEU A 202 3.19 12.34 0.96
CA LEU A 202 1.90 12.90 0.60
C LEU A 202 0.83 11.81 0.65
N SER A 203 -0.33 12.12 1.21
CA SER A 203 -1.53 11.27 1.18
C SER A 203 -2.74 12.13 0.86
N TYR A 204 -3.42 11.80 -0.23
CA TYR A 204 -4.56 12.54 -0.75
C TYR A 204 -5.77 11.62 -0.98
N ALA A 205 -6.94 12.10 -0.59
CA ALA A 205 -8.21 11.38 -0.74
C ALA A 205 -8.93 11.91 -1.99
N TRP A 206 -8.77 11.22 -3.12
CA TRP A 206 -9.36 11.60 -4.41
C TRP A 206 -10.75 10.99 -4.58
N LEU A 207 -11.75 11.77 -4.99
CA LEU A 207 -13.12 11.29 -5.19
C LEU A 207 -13.33 10.86 -6.65
N ALA A 208 -13.70 9.60 -6.86
CA ALA A 208 -13.98 9.02 -8.17
C ALA A 208 -15.33 9.47 -8.74
N SER A 209 -15.46 10.73 -9.15
CA SER A 209 -16.72 11.27 -9.70
C SER A 209 -17.00 10.87 -11.15
N GLU A 210 -16.02 10.31 -11.83
CA GLU A 210 -16.09 9.92 -13.24
C GLU A 210 -15.58 8.49 -13.43
N GLN A 211 -16.13 7.78 -14.42
CA GLN A 211 -15.68 6.43 -14.79
C GLN A 211 -14.57 6.51 -15.84
N GLY A 212 -13.72 5.50 -15.90
CA GLY A 212 -12.63 5.37 -16.88
C GLY A 212 -11.27 5.21 -16.24
N ARG A 213 -10.22 5.32 -17.07
CA ARG A 213 -8.83 5.28 -16.65
C ARG A 213 -8.39 6.64 -16.14
N PHE A 214 -7.66 6.65 -15.03
CA PHE A 214 -7.02 7.83 -14.47
C PHE A 214 -5.54 7.53 -14.27
N ASP A 215 -4.70 8.31 -14.94
CA ASP A 215 -3.25 8.24 -14.75
C ASP A 215 -2.87 9.09 -13.53
N VAL A 216 -1.86 8.64 -12.80
CA VAL A 216 -1.39 9.30 -11.57
C VAL A 216 0.09 9.56 -11.74
N LEU A 217 0.50 10.79 -11.47
CA LEU A 217 1.90 11.21 -11.48
C LEU A 217 2.23 11.87 -10.14
N LEU A 218 3.24 11.37 -9.46
CA LEU A 218 3.83 12.01 -8.29
C LEU A 218 5.23 12.50 -8.66
N VAL A 219 5.43 13.81 -8.54
CA VAL A 219 6.71 14.48 -8.81
C VAL A 219 7.34 14.88 -7.48
N ALA A 220 8.60 14.53 -7.28
CA ALA A 220 9.44 15.04 -6.21
C ALA A 220 10.47 16.01 -6.79
N GLU A 221 10.77 17.09 -6.08
CA GLU A 221 11.85 18.03 -6.39
C GLU A 221 12.77 18.14 -5.17
N ASP A 222 14.09 18.15 -5.38
CA ASP A 222 15.08 18.39 -4.33
C ASP A 222 15.51 19.87 -4.22
N GLY A 223 16.40 20.18 -3.28
CA GLY A 223 16.83 21.56 -3.03
C GLY A 223 17.71 22.17 -4.12
N ASP A 224 18.24 21.35 -5.04
CA ASP A 224 19.06 21.77 -6.18
C ASP A 224 18.24 21.91 -7.47
N GLY A 225 16.94 21.56 -7.43
CA GLY A 225 16.01 21.63 -8.54
C GLY A 225 15.99 20.38 -9.42
N GLU A 226 16.59 19.28 -8.98
CA GLU A 226 16.45 17.98 -9.66
C GLU A 226 15.09 17.37 -9.33
N THR A 227 14.50 16.69 -10.32
CA THR A 227 13.17 16.08 -10.20
C THR A 227 13.22 14.56 -10.39
N ALA A 228 12.39 13.86 -9.64
CA ALA A 228 12.09 12.45 -9.85
C ALA A 228 10.58 12.24 -9.97
N GLU A 229 10.16 11.21 -10.71
CA GLU A 229 8.76 10.94 -11.00
C GLU A 229 8.40 9.49 -10.67
N ALA A 230 7.20 9.28 -10.13
CA ALA A 230 6.56 7.99 -9.99
C ALA A 230 5.17 8.03 -10.63
N THR A 231 4.87 7.02 -11.45
CA THR A 231 3.60 6.93 -12.17
C THR A 231 2.85 5.64 -11.82
N THR A 232 1.52 5.74 -11.72
CA THR A 232 0.63 4.58 -11.74
C THR A 232 -0.65 4.96 -12.49
N TYR A 233 -1.58 4.02 -12.61
CA TYR A 233 -2.94 4.35 -13.04
C TYR A 233 -3.93 3.47 -12.29
N PHE A 234 -5.19 3.89 -12.28
CA PHE A 234 -6.30 3.08 -11.80
C PHE A 234 -7.51 3.23 -12.71
N TYR A 235 -8.43 2.26 -12.63
CA TYR A 235 -9.66 2.27 -13.40
C TYR A 235 -10.87 2.44 -12.49
N VAL A 236 -11.71 3.43 -12.77
CA VAL A 236 -13.00 3.61 -12.09
C VAL A 236 -14.08 2.98 -12.95
N ARG A 237 -14.69 1.89 -12.47
CA ARG A 237 -15.75 1.20 -13.20
C ARG A 237 -17.10 1.91 -13.05
N GLY A 238 -17.88 1.85 -14.13
CA GLY A 238 -19.31 2.16 -14.09
C GLY A 238 -20.15 1.10 -13.36
N PRO A 239 -21.47 1.31 -13.26
CA PRO A 239 -22.39 0.29 -12.76
C PRO A 239 -22.38 -0.93 -13.69
N VAL A 240 -22.54 -2.13 -13.11
CA VAL A 240 -22.67 -3.38 -13.88
C VAL A 240 -24.00 -3.37 -14.63
N SER A 241 -23.96 -3.56 -15.94
CA SER A 241 -25.13 -3.57 -16.82
C SER A 241 -25.74 -4.96 -16.93
N VAL A 242 -26.79 -5.25 -16.16
CA VAL A 242 -27.46 -6.56 -16.22
C VAL A 242 -28.29 -6.70 -17.50
N ALA A 243 -27.94 -7.68 -18.35
CA ALA A 243 -28.66 -8.00 -19.59
C ALA A 243 -29.10 -9.47 -19.65
N GLN A 244 -30.15 -9.77 -20.43
CA GLN A 244 -30.54 -11.15 -20.71
C GLN A 244 -29.52 -11.83 -21.62
N LEU A 245 -29.17 -13.08 -21.32
CA LEU A 245 -28.32 -13.87 -22.20
C LEU A 245 -28.97 -14.02 -23.59
N PRO A 246 -28.19 -13.88 -24.68
CA PRO A 246 -28.70 -14.16 -26.03
C PRO A 246 -29.25 -15.58 -26.15
N GLN A 247 -30.29 -15.76 -26.97
CA GLN A 247 -30.91 -17.07 -27.12
C GLN A 247 -29.94 -18.09 -27.74
N GLY A 248 -29.87 -19.29 -27.17
CA GLY A 248 -29.10 -20.41 -27.73
C GLY A 248 -27.62 -20.44 -27.36
N VAL A 249 -27.13 -19.49 -26.56
CA VAL A 249 -25.76 -19.51 -26.04
C VAL A 249 -25.64 -20.55 -24.92
N ILE A 250 -24.46 -21.16 -24.83
CA ILE A 250 -24.06 -22.06 -23.75
C ILE A 250 -22.96 -21.40 -22.90
N ASN A 251 -22.74 -21.95 -21.70
CA ASN A 251 -21.61 -21.56 -20.87
C ASN A 251 -20.28 -21.75 -21.61
N GLY A 252 -19.38 -20.78 -21.51
CA GLY A 252 -18.08 -20.74 -22.19
C GLY A 252 -18.09 -19.87 -23.46
N ILE A 253 -17.21 -20.19 -24.40
CA ILE A 253 -17.02 -19.43 -25.64
C ILE A 253 -17.99 -19.95 -26.71
N ASN A 254 -18.82 -19.06 -27.26
CA ASN A 254 -19.74 -19.33 -28.35
C ASN A 254 -19.22 -18.67 -29.62
N TYR A 255 -18.68 -19.44 -30.55
CA TYR A 255 -18.11 -18.92 -31.80
C TYR A 255 -19.23 -18.59 -32.79
N ILE A 256 -19.31 -17.32 -33.22
CA ILE A 256 -20.28 -16.85 -34.22
C ILE A 256 -19.63 -16.90 -35.61
N ASN A 257 -18.39 -16.43 -35.74
CA ASN A 257 -17.57 -16.49 -36.95
C ASN A 257 -16.06 -16.38 -36.59
N GLU A 258 -15.18 -16.25 -37.58
CA GLU A 258 -13.72 -16.20 -37.41
C GLU A 258 -13.22 -15.02 -36.53
N THR A 259 -14.02 -13.97 -36.38
CA THR A 259 -13.65 -12.73 -35.67
C THR A 259 -14.65 -12.33 -34.59
N THR A 260 -15.64 -13.18 -34.28
CA THR A 260 -16.73 -12.82 -33.36
C THR A 260 -17.10 -14.00 -32.50
N VAL A 261 -17.12 -13.77 -31.19
CA VAL A 261 -17.53 -14.74 -30.19
C VAL A 261 -18.47 -14.09 -29.18
N THR A 262 -19.29 -14.90 -28.51
CA THR A 262 -19.97 -14.53 -27.28
C THR A 262 -19.39 -15.34 -26.13
N LEU A 263 -18.81 -14.66 -25.15
CA LEU A 263 -18.30 -15.28 -23.94
C LEU A 263 -19.39 -15.28 -22.86
N VAL A 264 -19.75 -16.47 -22.38
CA VAL A 264 -20.67 -16.65 -21.25
C VAL A 264 -19.85 -17.20 -20.09
N LEU A 265 -19.61 -16.37 -19.08
CA LEU A 265 -18.90 -16.83 -17.89
C LEU A 265 -19.83 -17.72 -17.06
N HIS A 266 -19.45 -18.99 -16.88
CA HIS A 266 -20.15 -19.86 -15.95
C HIS A 266 -19.78 -19.45 -14.52
N ASP A 267 -20.70 -18.77 -13.83
CA ASP A 267 -20.52 -18.42 -12.43
C ASP A 267 -21.62 -19.06 -11.57
N PRO A 268 -21.29 -19.77 -10.49
CA PRO A 268 -22.26 -20.03 -9.44
C PRO A 268 -22.86 -18.69 -8.96
N PRO A 269 -24.19 -18.59 -8.78
CA PRO A 269 -24.82 -17.32 -8.47
C PRO A 269 -24.23 -16.65 -7.22
N ALA A 270 -23.90 -15.35 -7.35
CA ALA A 270 -23.60 -14.40 -6.28
C ALA A 270 -22.20 -14.41 -5.64
N LEU A 271 -21.15 -14.84 -6.35
CA LEU A 271 -19.77 -14.69 -5.85
C LEU A 271 -18.92 -13.66 -6.61
N LYS A 272 -19.28 -13.30 -7.85
CA LYS A 272 -18.56 -12.28 -8.63
C LYS A 272 -19.35 -10.98 -8.69
N GLU A 273 -18.67 -9.87 -8.46
CA GLU A 273 -19.26 -8.54 -8.46
C GLU A 273 -19.18 -7.87 -9.84
N TYR A 274 -18.11 -8.12 -10.60
CA TYR A 274 -17.87 -7.58 -11.93
C TYR A 274 -16.85 -8.45 -12.68
N VAL A 275 -16.82 -8.35 -14.02
CA VAL A 275 -15.88 -9.11 -14.87
C VAL A 275 -15.45 -8.26 -16.06
N PHE A 276 -14.14 -8.22 -16.35
CA PHE A 276 -13.59 -7.71 -17.60
C PHE A 276 -13.05 -8.86 -18.43
N ALA A 277 -13.32 -8.85 -19.74
CA ALA A 277 -12.72 -9.78 -20.68
C ALA A 277 -11.47 -9.13 -21.29
N ILE A 278 -10.28 -9.57 -20.90
CA ILE A 278 -9.01 -9.00 -21.38
C ILE A 278 -8.26 -9.97 -22.29
N GLY A 279 -7.55 -9.46 -23.29
CA GLY A 279 -6.69 -10.22 -24.18
C GLY A 279 -6.06 -9.38 -25.28
N ASP A 280 -5.53 -10.03 -26.32
CA ASP A 280 -4.88 -9.33 -27.45
C ASP A 280 -5.83 -8.39 -28.21
N PHE A 281 -7.16 -8.59 -28.11
CA PHE A 281 -8.15 -7.74 -28.78
C PHE A 281 -8.31 -6.35 -28.13
N ASN A 282 -7.70 -6.13 -26.97
CA ASN A 282 -7.74 -4.87 -26.25
C ASN A 282 -6.41 -4.58 -25.52
N ASP A 283 -5.31 -5.07 -26.07
CA ASP A 283 -3.94 -4.85 -25.58
C ASP A 283 -3.74 -5.19 -24.09
N TRP A 284 -4.54 -6.13 -23.56
CA TRP A 284 -4.55 -6.52 -22.14
C TRP A 284 -4.87 -5.37 -21.17
N GLU A 285 -5.52 -4.31 -21.65
CA GLU A 285 -5.96 -3.18 -20.83
C GLU A 285 -7.40 -3.36 -20.31
N ILE A 286 -7.83 -2.50 -19.40
CA ILE A 286 -9.21 -2.47 -18.90
C ILE A 286 -9.88 -1.22 -19.47
N ASP A 287 -11.06 -1.39 -20.04
CA ASP A 287 -11.84 -0.29 -20.62
C ASP A 287 -13.35 -0.56 -20.48
N GLU A 288 -14.19 0.33 -21.02
CA GLU A 288 -15.64 0.15 -20.95
C GLU A 288 -16.14 -0.91 -21.94
N THR A 289 -15.45 -1.12 -23.06
CA THR A 289 -15.88 -2.01 -24.14
C THR A 289 -15.71 -3.48 -23.80
N ASN A 290 -14.81 -3.78 -22.86
CA ASN A 290 -14.50 -5.12 -22.42
C ASN A 290 -15.11 -5.46 -21.03
N PHE A 291 -15.91 -4.55 -20.48
CA PHE A 291 -16.67 -4.76 -19.26
C PHE A 291 -17.89 -5.66 -19.55
N MET A 292 -17.97 -6.82 -18.90
CA MET A 292 -19.06 -7.76 -19.13
C MET A 292 -20.35 -7.33 -18.41
N ASN A 293 -21.48 -7.59 -19.09
CA ASN A 293 -22.84 -7.44 -18.58
C ASN A 293 -23.22 -8.50 -17.52
#